data_AF-A0A9Q2ZQN2-F1
#
_entry.id   AF-A0A9Q2ZQN2-F1
#
_cell.length_a   1.000
_cell.length_b   1.000
_cell.length_c   1.000
_cell.angle_alpha   90.00
_cell.angle_beta   90.00
_cell.angle_gamma   90.00
#
_symmetry.space_group_name_H-M   'P 1'
#
loop_
_entity.id
_entity.type
_entity.pdbx_description
1 polymer ?
#
loop_
_entity_poly.entity_id
_entity_poly.type
_entity_poly.pdbx_seq_one_letter_code
_entity_poly.pdbx_strand_id
1 'polypeptide(L)'
;MIVEHGRSEFNAARSLTYRAAEAVIIHFDDLLGRIPEDREARLPSDLSLAAVRKTRNILSHDYRKAPKEIVWDAIEHRIPAVILALID
;
A
#
# COMPACT_ATOMS: atom_id res chain seq x y z
N MET A 1 5.95 11.67 7.63
CA MET A 1 5.45 10.48 6.88
C MET A 1 4.11 10.79 6.24
N ILE A 2 3.72 10.13 5.14
CA ILE A 2 2.52 10.49 4.33
C ILE A 2 1.24 10.66 5.18
N VAL A 3 0.98 9.73 6.10
CA VAL A 3 -0.21 9.74 6.97
C VAL A 3 -0.21 10.91 7.97
N GLU A 4 0.97 11.33 8.46
CA GLU A 4 1.11 12.41 9.44
C GLU A 4 0.70 13.77 8.88
N HIS A 5 0.81 13.98 7.56
CA HIS A 5 0.31 15.18 6.90
C HIS A 5 -1.23 15.22 6.82
N GLY A 6 -1.90 14.12 7.17
CA GLY A 6 -3.33 14.04 7.33
C GLY A 6 -4.12 13.89 6.03
N ARG A 7 -5.39 13.53 6.22
CA ARG A 7 -6.32 13.20 5.12
C ARG A 7 -6.62 14.38 4.20
N SER A 8 -6.60 15.59 4.74
CA SER A 8 -6.88 16.81 3.98
C SER A 8 -5.82 17.05 2.89
N GLU A 9 -4.53 16.99 3.27
CA GLU A 9 -3.41 17.17 2.34
C GLU A 9 -3.38 16.07 1.27
N PHE A 10 -3.72 14.84 1.64
CA PHE A 10 -3.85 13.71 0.71
C PHE A 10 -4.98 13.92 -0.33
N ASN A 11 -6.09 14.50 0.10
CA ASN A 11 -7.24 14.73 -0.76
C ASN A 11 -7.12 15.98 -1.63
N ALA A 12 -6.17 16.88 -1.35
CA ALA A 12 -5.92 18.08 -2.13
C ALA A 12 -5.70 17.82 -3.63
N ALA A 13 -6.00 18.83 -4.44
CA ALA A 13 -5.68 18.82 -5.86
C ALA A 13 -4.16 18.79 -6.04
N ARG A 14 -3.65 17.89 -6.89
CA ARG A 14 -2.20 17.69 -7.11
C ARG A 14 -1.42 17.36 -5.83
N SER A 15 -2.07 16.71 -4.87
CA SER A 15 -1.47 16.27 -3.60
C SER A 15 -0.16 15.50 -3.81
N LEU A 16 0.92 15.99 -3.20
CA LEU A 16 2.22 15.32 -3.19
C LEU A 16 2.20 14.08 -2.31
N THR A 17 1.43 14.09 -1.22
CA THR A 17 1.27 12.94 -0.31
C THR A 17 0.52 11.80 -0.99
N TYR A 18 -0.49 12.11 -1.82
CA TYR A 18 -1.12 11.12 -2.69
C TYR A 18 -0.13 10.52 -3.69
N ARG A 19 0.64 11.35 -4.40
CA ARG A 19 1.65 10.86 -5.37
C ARG A 19 2.73 9.98 -4.70
N ALA A 20 3.18 10.37 -3.52
CA ALA A 20 4.11 9.58 -2.74
C ALA A 20 3.49 8.23 -2.33
N ALA A 21 2.21 8.21 -1.94
CA ALA A 21 1.51 6.98 -1.56
C ALA A 21 1.42 6.00 -2.73
N GLU A 22 1.10 6.50 -3.93
CA GLU A 22 1.06 5.67 -5.13
C GLU A 22 2.42 5.00 -5.39
N ALA A 23 3.51 5.77 -5.31
CA ALA A 23 4.86 5.24 -5.48
C ALA A 23 5.21 4.18 -4.42
N VAL A 24 4.87 4.43 -3.15
CA VAL A 24 5.09 3.48 -2.06
C VAL A 24 4.34 2.17 -2.33
N ILE A 25 3.06 2.21 -2.69
CA ILE A 25 2.27 0.99 -2.94
C ILE A 25 2.84 0.19 -4.11
N ILE A 26 3.24 0.86 -5.20
CA ILE A 26 3.82 0.20 -6.38
C ILE A 26 5.12 -0.52 -5.99
N HIS A 27 6.06 0.21 -5.37
CA HIS A 27 7.35 -0.38 -4.99
C HIS A 27 7.21 -1.42 -3.89
N PHE A 28 6.23 -1.29 -3.01
CA PHE A 28 5.98 -2.28 -1.98
C PHE A 28 5.49 -3.61 -2.57
N ASP A 29 4.56 -3.61 -3.54
CA ASP A 29 4.14 -4.85 -4.21
C ASP A 29 5.30 -5.52 -4.97
N ASP A 30 6.19 -4.74 -5.58
CA ASP A 30 7.40 -5.26 -6.23
C ASP A 30 8.32 -5.98 -5.21
N LEU A 31 8.40 -5.47 -3.98
CA LEU A 31 9.14 -6.12 -2.89
C LEU A 31 8.42 -7.37 -2.39
N LEU A 32 7.09 -7.35 -2.29
CA LEU A 32 6.30 -8.53 -1.91
C LEU A 32 6.54 -9.69 -2.87
N GLY A 33 6.65 -9.41 -4.18
CA GLY A 33 6.98 -10.43 -5.19
C GLY A 33 8.39 -11.02 -5.07
N ARG A 34 9.23 -10.53 -4.16
CA ARG A 34 10.61 -11.00 -3.91
C ARG A 34 10.78 -11.62 -2.53
N ILE A 35 9.70 -11.77 -1.77
CA ILE A 35 9.75 -12.43 -0.46
C ILE A 35 10.09 -13.91 -0.69
N PRO A 36 11.08 -14.48 0.02
CA PRO A 36 11.35 -15.91 0.00
C PRO A 36 10.12 -16.72 0.46
N GLU A 37 9.83 -17.84 -0.21
CA GLU A 37 8.63 -18.66 0.06
C GLU A 37 8.51 -19.10 1.53
N ASP A 38 9.64 -19.38 2.19
CA ASP A 38 9.71 -19.75 3.60
C ASP A 38 9.26 -18.63 4.55
N ARG A 39 9.43 -17.36 4.15
CA ARG A 39 8.96 -16.19 4.90
C ARG A 39 7.50 -15.88 4.59
N GLU A 40 7.09 -16.01 3.34
CA GLU A 40 5.69 -15.82 2.95
C GLU A 40 4.77 -16.81 3.69
N ALA A 41 5.19 -18.07 3.82
CA ALA A 41 4.45 -19.10 4.55
C ALA A 41 4.28 -18.85 6.06
N ARG A 42 5.07 -17.93 6.64
CA ARG A 42 5.02 -17.56 8.06
C ARG A 42 4.16 -16.34 8.35
N LEU A 43 3.65 -15.68 7.31
CA LEU A 43 2.80 -14.51 7.48
C LEU A 43 1.44 -14.90 8.11
N PRO A 44 0.85 -14.01 8.93
CA PRO A 44 -0.49 -14.23 9.48
C PRO A 44 -1.52 -14.50 8.37
N SER A 45 -2.41 -15.46 8.58
CA SER A 45 -3.40 -15.87 7.57
C SER A 45 -4.48 -14.82 7.31
N ASP A 46 -4.66 -13.88 8.22
CA ASP A 46 -5.53 -12.70 8.09
C ASP A 46 -4.84 -11.53 7.36
N LEU A 47 -3.52 -11.60 7.16
CA LEU A 47 -2.77 -10.60 6.41
C LEU A 47 -2.94 -10.80 4.90
N SER A 48 -3.89 -10.07 4.32
CA SER A 48 -4.17 -10.18 2.88
C SER A 48 -3.14 -9.45 2.01
N LEU A 49 -2.03 -10.12 1.66
CA LEU A 49 -1.09 -9.64 0.62
C LEU A 49 -1.80 -9.40 -0.73
N ALA A 50 -2.79 -10.23 -1.04
CA ALA A 50 -3.65 -10.07 -2.21
C ALA A 50 -4.37 -8.72 -2.24
N ALA A 51 -4.74 -8.15 -1.08
CA ALA A 51 -5.38 -6.85 -1.01
C ALA A 51 -4.42 -5.71 -1.38
N VAL A 52 -3.13 -5.81 -1.01
CA VAL A 52 -2.10 -4.85 -1.41
C VAL A 52 -1.85 -4.92 -2.91
N ARG A 53 -1.70 -6.14 -3.45
CA ARG A 53 -1.56 -6.39 -4.89
C ARG A 53 -2.75 -5.88 -5.69
N LYS A 54 -3.98 -6.05 -5.17
CA LYS A 54 -5.20 -5.50 -5.78
C LYS A 54 -5.17 -3.97 -5.84
N THR A 55 -4.73 -3.31 -4.77
CA THR A 55 -4.57 -1.85 -4.78
C THR A 55 -3.53 -1.41 -5.83
N ARG A 56 -2.37 -2.09 -5.92
CA ARG A 56 -1.38 -1.83 -6.97
C ARG A 56 -1.96 -2.02 -8.37
N ASN A 57 -2.76 -3.08 -8.60
CA ASN A 57 -3.39 -3.33 -9.90
C ASN A 57 -4.35 -2.20 -10.28
N ILE A 58 -5.16 -1.70 -9.34
CA ILE A 58 -6.05 -0.55 -9.56
C ILE A 58 -5.24 0.69 -9.94
N LEU A 59 -4.15 0.97 -9.20
CA LEU A 59 -3.24 2.09 -9.50
C LEU A 59 -2.62 1.94 -10.90
N SER A 60 -2.08 0.76 -11.23
CA SER A 60 -1.34 0.52 -12.47
C SER A 60 -2.21 0.59 -13.73
N HIS A 61 -3.48 0.19 -13.65
CA HIS A 61 -4.37 0.16 -14.81
C HIS A 61 -5.21 1.44 -14.98
N ASP A 62 -5.54 2.15 -13.91
CA ASP A 62 -6.48 3.28 -13.98
C ASP A 62 -6.13 4.39 -12.98
N TYR A 63 -4.88 4.86 -13.04
CA TYR A 63 -4.26 5.90 -12.17
C TYR A 63 -5.12 7.16 -11.92
N ARG A 64 -6.09 7.46 -12.79
CA ARG A 64 -7.00 8.62 -12.67
C ARG A 64 -8.33 8.30 -11.98
N LYS A 65 -8.68 7.02 -11.81
CA LYS A 65 -9.95 6.55 -11.27
C LYS A 65 -9.81 5.75 -9.98
N ALA A 66 -8.59 5.41 -9.56
CA ALA A 66 -8.37 4.77 -8.28
C ALA A 66 -9.03 5.58 -7.15
N PRO A 67 -10.00 5.02 -6.41
CA PRO A 67 -10.60 5.74 -5.29
C PRO A 67 -9.52 6.07 -4.26
N LYS A 68 -9.35 7.36 -3.96
CA LYS A 68 -8.37 7.84 -2.96
C LYS A 68 -8.50 7.12 -1.61
N GLU A 69 -9.72 6.72 -1.25
CA GLU A 69 -10.02 5.92 -0.08
C GLU A 69 -9.23 4.60 -0.01
N ILE A 70 -9.13 3.88 -1.12
CA ILE A 70 -8.41 2.60 -1.17
C ILE A 70 -6.91 2.82 -1.02
N VAL A 71 -6.39 3.90 -1.61
CA VAL A 71 -4.97 4.26 -1.53
C VAL A 71 -4.61 4.66 -0.09
N TRP A 72 -5.47 5.45 0.55
CA TRP A 72 -5.25 5.84 1.94
C TRP A 72 -5.30 4.64 2.89
N ASP A 73 -6.32 3.78 2.78
CA ASP A 73 -6.42 2.59 3.64
C ASP A 73 -5.20 1.68 3.50
N ALA A 74 -4.64 1.57 2.29
CA ALA A 74 -3.43 0.81 2.05
C ALA A 74 -2.21 1.38 2.78
N ILE A 75 -2.00 2.70 2.77
CA ILE A 75 -0.85 3.32 3.45
C ILE A 75 -1.03 3.45 4.96
N GLU A 76 -2.26 3.58 5.44
CA GLU A 76 -2.56 3.81 6.86
C GLU A 76 -2.56 2.50 7.64
N HIS A 77 -3.15 1.44 7.09
CA HIS A 77 -3.38 0.20 7.82
C HIS A 77 -2.64 -0.98 7.21
N ARG A 78 -2.80 -1.22 5.90
CA ARG A 78 -2.39 -2.50 5.30
C ARG A 78 -0.88 -2.66 5.19
N ILE A 79 -0.20 -1.70 4.57
CA ILE A 79 1.26 -1.76 4.39
C ILE A 79 1.98 -1.82 5.75
N PRO A 80 1.66 -0.97 6.75
CA PRO A 80 2.25 -1.10 8.08
C PRO A 80 2.03 -2.48 8.71
N ALA A 81 0.83 -3.06 8.62
CA ALA A 81 0.56 -4.40 9.14
C ALA A 81 1.44 -5.47 8.48
N VAL A 82 1.67 -5.39 7.16
CA VAL A 82 2.55 -6.32 6.44
C VAL A 82 4.01 -6.15 6.87
N ILE A 83 4.47 -4.91 7.04
CA ILE A 83 5.83 -4.63 7.51
C ILE A 83 6.05 -5.24 8.90
N LEU A 84 5.12 -5.00 9.84
CA LEU A 84 5.20 -5.54 11.20
C LEU A 84 5.26 -7.08 11.18
N ALA A 85 4.40 -7.72 10.39
CA ALA A 85 4.39 -9.18 10.25
C ALA A 85 5.66 -9.77 9.62
N LEU A 86 6.46 -8.99 8.90
CA LEU A 86 7.70 -9.44 8.26
C LEU A 86 8.95 -9.21 9.11
N ILE A 87 8.91 -8.26 10.05
CA ILE A 87 10.06 -7.91 10.90
C ILE A 87 10.04 -8.65 12.25
N ASP A 88 8.86 -9.12 12.70
CA ASP A 88 8.70 -10.01 13.85
C ASP A 88 9.06 -11.47 13.51
#